data_AF-A0A8J2PRN8-F1
#
_entry.id   AF-A0A8J2PRN8-F1
#
_cell.length_a   1.000
_cell.length_b   1.000
_cell.length_c   1.000
_cell.angle_alpha   90.00
_cell.angle_beta   90.00
_cell.angle_gamma   90.00
#
_symmetry.space_group_name_H-M   'P 1'
#
loop_
_entity.id
_entity.type
_entity.pdbx_description
1 polymer ?
#
loop_
_entity_poly.entity_id
_entity_poly.type
_entity_poly.pdbx_seq_one_letter_code
_entity_poly.pdbx_strand_id
1 'polypeptide(L)'
;MNASFLALPYFALVFIFYHQSNGFIRSYDNLYEYWKTLPVLILSILYYAVGSSFSNHQRTYASLGLLAGAIGDYMITRPNNGLFIGAACFAIGHIFYLVSIN
;
A
#
# COMPACT_ATOMS: atom_id res chain seq x y z
N MET A 1 -13.29 -18.46 2.17
CA MET A 1 -12.05 -18.75 2.92
C MET A 1 -11.44 -17.42 3.36
N ASN A 2 -10.92 -17.38 4.59
CA ASN A 2 -10.87 -16.18 5.43
C ASN A 2 -9.84 -15.12 5.03
N ALA A 3 -10.22 -13.85 5.13
CA ALA A 3 -9.33 -12.68 5.11
C ALA A 3 -8.12 -12.80 6.07
N SER A 4 -8.18 -13.74 7.02
CA SER A 4 -7.13 -14.11 7.98
C SER A 4 -5.78 -14.50 7.34
N PHE A 5 -5.74 -15.05 6.12
CA PHE A 5 -4.46 -15.47 5.51
C PHE A 5 -3.62 -14.28 5.02
N LEU A 6 -4.25 -13.15 4.67
CA LEU A 6 -3.57 -11.91 4.30
C LEU A 6 -3.31 -11.00 5.50
N ALA A 7 -4.00 -11.23 6.62
CA ALA A 7 -3.79 -10.47 7.85
C ALA A 7 -2.38 -10.66 8.42
N LEU A 8 -1.83 -11.89 8.34
CA LEU A 8 -0.50 -12.21 8.84
C LEU A 8 0.63 -11.53 8.04
N PRO A 9 0.68 -11.61 6.69
CA PRO A 9 1.64 -10.83 5.91
C PRO A 9 1.40 -9.33 6.07
N TYR A 10 0.16 -8.85 6.16
CA TYR A 10 -0.13 -7.44 6.45
C TYR A 10 0.44 -6.98 7.80
N PHE A 11 0.24 -7.75 8.87
CA PHE A 11 0.81 -7.45 10.19
C PHE A 11 2.33 -7.47 10.19
N ALA A 12 2.95 -8.46 9.55
CA ALA A 12 4.40 -8.54 9.42
C ALA A 12 4.97 -7.32 8.67
N LEU A 13 4.28 -6.89 7.62
CA LEU A 13 4.63 -5.73 6.81
C LEU A 13 4.53 -4.41 7.60
N VAL A 14 3.47 -4.24 8.40
CA VAL A 14 3.31 -3.07 9.30
C VAL A 14 4.35 -3.08 10.41
N PHE A 15 4.64 -4.25 11.00
CA PHE A 15 5.67 -4.38 12.04
C PHE A 15 7.07 -4.05 11.50
N ILE A 16 7.41 -4.57 10.32
CA ILE A 16 8.66 -4.26 9.62
C ILE A 16 8.74 -2.75 9.34
N PHE A 17 7.67 -2.14 8.82
CA PHE A 17 7.63 -0.69 8.60
C PHE A 17 7.88 0.09 9.89
N TYR A 18 7.18 -0.23 10.97
CA TYR A 18 7.29 0.49 12.23
C TYR A 18 8.68 0.36 12.85
N HIS A 19 9.23 -0.86 12.88
CA HIS A 19 10.57 -1.13 13.39
C HIS A 19 11.66 -0.39 12.60
N GLN A 20 11.53 -0.31 11.27
CA GLN A 20 12.60 0.21 10.40
C GLN A 20 12.49 1.72 10.14
N SER A 21 11.30 2.29 10.24
CA SER A 21 11.09 3.74 10.12
C SER A 21 11.28 4.51 11.44
N ASN A 22 11.60 3.82 12.54
CA ASN A 22 11.71 4.40 13.89
C ASN A 22 10.44 5.18 14.30
N GLY A 23 9.28 4.75 13.80
CA GLY A 23 7.96 5.34 14.06
C GLY A 23 7.78 6.78 13.57
N PHE A 24 7.26 7.00 12.37
CA PHE A 24 6.87 8.31 11.79
C PHE A 24 7.88 9.48 11.90
N ILE A 25 9.11 9.25 12.39
CA ILE A 25 10.17 10.25 12.43
C ILE A 25 10.56 10.51 10.98
N ARG A 26 10.23 11.71 10.50
CA ARG A 26 10.42 12.12 9.11
C ARG A 26 11.92 12.35 8.84
N SER A 27 12.65 11.27 8.63
CA SER A 27 13.97 11.32 8.01
C SER A 27 13.77 11.31 6.50
N TYR A 28 14.15 12.39 5.81
CA TYR A 28 14.22 12.46 4.34
C TYR A 28 15.39 11.64 3.81
N ASP A 29 15.51 10.41 4.30
CA ASP A 29 16.57 9.50 3.92
C ASP A 29 15.99 8.48 2.96
N ASN A 30 16.73 8.13 1.91
CA ASN A 30 16.25 7.22 0.86
C ASN A 30 15.74 5.89 1.46
N LEU A 31 16.33 5.46 2.58
CA LEU A 31 15.93 4.28 3.32
C LEU A 31 14.49 4.36 3.85
N TYR A 32 14.05 5.52 4.34
CA TYR A 32 12.69 5.72 4.86
C TYR A 32 11.63 5.61 3.75
N GLU A 33 11.93 6.13 2.55
CA GLU A 33 11.05 6.02 1.39
C GLU A 33 10.82 4.55 1.00
N TYR A 34 11.90 3.76 1.00
CA TYR A 34 11.85 2.32 0.73
C TYR A 34 10.98 1.60 1.76
N TRP A 35 11.21 1.83 3.06
CA TRP A 35 10.48 1.14 4.11
C TRP A 35 9.00 1.48 4.14
N LYS A 36 8.62 2.71 3.77
CA LYS A 36 7.22 3.10 3.68
C LYS A 36 6.49 2.51 2.47
N THR A 37 7.17 2.45 1.33
CA THR A 37 6.57 2.06 0.03
C THR A 37 6.49 0.55 -0.15
N LEU A 38 7.56 -0.16 0.21
CA LEU A 38 7.77 -1.58 -0.10
C LEU A 38 6.71 -2.52 0.51
N PRO A 39 6.25 -2.32 1.76
CA PRO A 39 5.19 -3.14 2.35
C PRO A 39 3.89 -3.10 1.56
N VAL A 40 3.41 -1.91 1.20
CA VAL A 40 2.15 -1.73 0.48
C VAL A 40 2.27 -2.25 -0.96
N LEU A 41 3.43 -2.09 -1.58
CA LEU A 41 3.72 -2.65 -2.90
C LEU A 41 3.70 -4.19 -2.90
N ILE A 42 4.33 -4.82 -1.91
CA ILE A 42 4.31 -6.28 -1.77
C ILE A 42 2.87 -6.76 -1.54
N LEU A 43 2.10 -6.05 -0.71
CA LEU A 43 0.69 -6.40 -0.47
C LEU A 43 -0.14 -6.32 -1.76
N SER A 44 0.07 -5.28 -2.58
CA SER A 44 -0.57 -5.15 -3.90
C SER A 44 -0.29 -6.37 -4.78
N ILE A 45 0.98 -6.80 -4.86
CA ILE A 45 1.39 -7.96 -5.67
C ILE A 45 0.78 -9.25 -5.12
N LEU A 46 0.82 -9.47 -3.81
CA LEU A 46 0.24 -10.66 -3.17
C LEU A 46 -1.28 -10.73 -3.39
N TYR A 47 -1.97 -9.60 -3.30
CA TYR A 47 -3.40 -9.55 -3.56
C TYR A 47 -3.71 -9.95 -5.00
N TYR A 48 -2.94 -9.44 -5.97
CA TYR A 48 -3.11 -9.77 -7.39
C TYR A 48 -2.76 -11.23 -7.72
N ALA A 49 -1.66 -11.75 -7.18
CA ALA A 49 -1.12 -13.07 -7.54
C ALA A 49 -1.77 -14.23 -6.78
N VAL A 50 -2.14 -14.03 -5.52
CA VAL A 50 -2.56 -15.10 -4.59
C VAL A 50 -4.02 -14.95 -4.14
N GLY A 51 -4.71 -13.86 -4.51
CA GLY A 51 -6.12 -13.60 -4.18
C GLY A 51 -7.12 -14.51 -4.88
N SER A 52 -6.93 -15.83 -4.89
CA SER A 52 -7.79 -16.82 -5.56
C SER A 52 -9.22 -16.88 -5.00
N SER A 53 -9.44 -16.36 -3.79
CA SER A 53 -10.74 -16.30 -3.14
C SER A 53 -11.61 -15.11 -3.56
N PHE A 54 -11.06 -14.15 -4.30
CA PHE A 54 -11.78 -12.99 -4.81
C PHE A 54 -12.12 -13.17 -6.29
N SER A 55 -13.21 -12.55 -6.75
CA SER A 55 -13.46 -12.50 -8.19
C SER A 55 -12.32 -11.77 -8.90
N ASN A 56 -12.06 -12.09 -10.18
CA ASN A 56 -11.00 -11.44 -10.95
C ASN A 56 -11.15 -9.90 -10.95
N HIS A 57 -12.38 -9.40 -10.88
CA HIS A 57 -12.70 -7.98 -10.77
C HIS A 57 -12.21 -7.43 -9.41
N GLN A 58 -12.69 -8.00 -8.31
CA GLN A 58 -12.33 -7.57 -6.95
C GLN A 58 -10.82 -7.62 -6.72
N ARG A 59 -10.17 -8.69 -7.18
CA ARG A 59 -8.72 -8.88 -7.08
C ARG A 59 -7.96 -7.78 -7.80
N THR A 60 -8.34 -7.49 -9.04
CA THR A 60 -7.69 -6.47 -9.88
C THR A 60 -7.85 -5.09 -9.25
N TYR A 61 -9.07 -4.68 -8.92
CA TYR A 61 -9.31 -3.34 -8.37
C TYR A 61 -8.70 -3.14 -6.98
N ALA A 62 -8.77 -4.15 -6.09
CA ALA A 62 -8.10 -4.06 -4.80
C ALA A 62 -6.57 -3.96 -4.96
N SER A 63 -5.97 -4.72 -5.89
CA SER A 63 -4.53 -4.61 -6.16
C SER A 63 -4.16 -3.24 -6.75
N LEU A 64 -4.95 -2.68 -7.67
CA LEU A 64 -4.73 -1.33 -8.21
C LEU A 64 -4.86 -0.26 -7.14
N GLY A 65 -5.81 -0.43 -6.20
CA GLY A 65 -5.97 0.45 -5.05
C GLY A 65 -4.73 0.45 -4.15
N LEU A 66 -4.22 -0.74 -3.83
CA LEU A 66 -2.99 -0.91 -3.04
C LEU A 66 -1.76 -0.38 -3.77
N LEU A 67 -1.64 -0.59 -5.09
CA LEU A 67 -0.56 -0.03 -5.90
C LEU A 67 -0.57 1.50 -5.86
N ALA A 68 -1.74 2.12 -6.01
CA ALA A 68 -1.90 3.57 -5.88
C ALA A 68 -1.52 4.05 -4.47
N GLY A 69 -1.84 3.29 -3.42
CA GLY A 69 -1.39 3.52 -2.06
C GLY A 69 0.15 3.51 -1.92
N ALA A 70 0.81 2.50 -2.49
CA ALA A 70 2.27 2.41 -2.48
C ALA A 70 2.93 3.60 -3.22
N ILE A 71 2.38 4.01 -4.36
CA ILE A 71 2.84 5.21 -5.07
C ILE A 71 2.61 6.46 -4.20
N GLY A 72 1.48 6.55 -3.50
CA GLY A 72 1.21 7.64 -2.57
C GLY A 72 2.22 7.73 -1.43
N ASP A 73 2.58 6.59 -0.85
CA ASP A 73 3.61 6.46 0.19
C ASP A 73 5.00 6.87 -0.29
N TYR A 74 5.34 6.58 -1.54
CA TYR A 74 6.57 7.05 -2.16
C TYR A 74 6.55 8.56 -2.46
N MET A 75 5.42 9.09 -2.93
CA MET A 75 5.32 10.50 -3.30
C MET A 75 5.33 11.42 -2.08
N ILE A 76 4.69 11.03 -0.97
CA ILE A 76 4.59 11.88 0.23
C ILE A 76 5.96 12.14 0.91
N THR A 77 6.98 11.33 0.62
CA THR A 77 8.35 11.55 1.11
C THR A 77 9.13 12.57 0.27
N ARG A 78 8.66 12.92 -0.93
CA ARG A 78 9.34 13.88 -1.81
C ARG A 78 9.21 15.32 -1.28
N PRO A 79 10.30 16.12 -1.33
CA PRO A 79 10.34 17.46 -0.73
C PRO A 79 9.45 18.49 -1.46
N ASN A 80 9.23 18.35 -2.77
CA ASN A 80 8.46 19.30 -3.58
C ASN A 80 7.14 18.67 -4.06
N ASN A 81 6.00 19.23 -3.62
CA ASN A 81 4.64 18.78 -3.96
C ASN A 81 4.28 17.32 -3.65
N GLY A 82 5.18 16.57 -3.01
CA GLY A 82 5.00 15.16 -2.69
C GLY A 82 3.74 14.87 -1.87
N LEU A 83 3.36 15.80 -1.00
CA LEU A 83 2.13 15.68 -0.20
C LEU A 83 0.86 15.77 -1.06
N PHE A 84 0.79 16.69 -2.02
CA PHE A 84 -0.36 16.81 -2.91
C PHE A 84 -0.46 15.62 -3.86
N ILE A 85 0.66 15.22 -4.46
CA ILE A 85 0.71 14.07 -5.37
C ILE A 85 0.37 12.78 -4.61
N GLY A 86 0.93 12.60 -3.41
CA GLY A 86 0.64 11.45 -2.56
C GLY A 86 -0.83 11.37 -2.15
N ALA A 87 -1.43 12.50 -1.75
CA ALA A 87 -2.86 12.57 -1.45
C ALA A 87 -3.74 12.23 -2.66
N ALA A 88 -3.40 12.70 -3.85
CA ALA A 88 -4.10 12.35 -5.08
C ALA A 88 -4.01 10.83 -5.38
N CYS A 89 -2.85 10.22 -5.20
CA CYS A 89 -2.67 8.78 -5.32
C CYS A 89 -3.51 8.00 -4.31
N PHE A 90 -3.58 8.44 -3.05
CA PHE A 90 -4.45 7.81 -2.05
C PHE A 90 -5.94 7.93 -2.40
N ALA A 91 -6.38 9.07 -2.93
CA ALA A 91 -7.75 9.27 -3.39
C ALA A 91 -8.10 8.33 -4.55
N ILE A 92 -7.22 8.20 -5.54
CA ILE A 92 -7.36 7.23 -6.64
C ILE A 92 -7.44 5.79 -6.08
N GLY A 93 -6.58 5.46 -5.11
CA GLY A 93 -6.60 4.16 -4.45
C GLY A 93 -7.94 3.86 -3.77
N HIS A 94 -8.56 4.86 -3.14
CA HIS A 94 -9.89 4.72 -2.54
C HIS A 94 -10.98 4.51 -3.58
N ILE A 95 -10.91 5.16 -4.74
CA ILE A 95 -11.87 4.92 -5.84
C ILE A 95 -11.78 3.45 -6.27
N PHE A 96 -10.57 2.92 -6.47
CA PHE A 96 -10.41 1.50 -6.82
C PHE A 96 -10.91 0.56 -5.73
N TYR A 97 -10.70 0.89 -4.45
CA TYR A 97 -11.27 0.13 -3.34
C TYR A 97 -12.80 0.12 -3.38
N LEU A 98 -13.44 1.28 -3.59
CA LEU A 98 -14.91 1.39 -3.69
C LEU A 98 -15.48 0.60 -4.87
N VAL A 99 -14.77 0.55 -5.99
CA VAL A 99 -15.13 -0.26 -7.16
C VAL A 99 -14.89 -1.76 -6.92
N SER A 100 -13.96 -2.12 -6.03
CA SER A 100 -13.69 -3.53 -5.68
C SER A 100 -14.75 -4.16 -4.76
N ILE A 101 -15.50 -3.35 -4.02
CA ILE A 101 -16.51 -3.82 -3.04
C ILE A 101 -17.96 -3.71 -3.55
N ASN A 102 -18.18 -2.97 -4.63
CA ASN A 102 -19.45 -2.93 -5.37
C ASN A 102 -19.48 -3.98 -6.47
#